data_AF-A0A349SKU3-F1
#
_entry.id   AF-A0A349SKU3-F1
#
_cell.length_a   1.000
_cell.length_b   1.000
_cell.length_c   1.000
_cell.angle_alpha   90.00
_cell.angle_beta   90.00
_cell.angle_gamma   90.00
#
_symmetry.space_group_name_H-M   'P 1'
#
loop_
_entity.id
_entity.type
_entity.pdbx_description
1 polymer ?
#
loop_
_entity_poly.entity_id
_entity_poly.type
_entity_poly.pdbx_seq_one_letter_code
_entity_poly.pdbx_strand_id
1 'polypeptide(L)'
;MVHIIGAINQQAPQFDEQTILATLDQPQALQHLATFTGRPATQLFVAEQAVIKLRTDFVFQPKDVERRALAALQEERRLQVHYPTKTWFYCDWDGQLIIGNIAPRLLPLHRELPLYLQQDPARALAVLGDLIQLYTDTALRHDRRLDEGLSNFGLDAEGQLYYLDDDFYAWDDFTSLALVLGVWIRQLEALDVQRCRQLGVVIADILWQLSGNVHSLHILHGQLRNNLAVAERERDGIAEILAVLSEYSRRGYKQRKQQA
;
A
#
# COMPACT_ATOMS: atom_id res chain seq x y z
N MET A 1 5.69 -7.44 -30.26
CA MET A 1 4.25 -7.76 -30.21
C MET A 1 3.87 -7.87 -28.74
N VAL A 2 2.83 -7.14 -28.34
CA VAL A 2 2.30 -7.15 -26.97
C VAL A 2 1.05 -8.00 -26.92
N HIS A 3 0.98 -8.89 -25.92
CA HIS A 3 -0.19 -9.70 -25.64
C HIS A 3 -0.83 -9.23 -24.35
N ILE A 4 -2.00 -8.62 -24.46
CA ILE A 4 -2.75 -8.11 -23.31
C ILE A 4 -3.56 -9.24 -22.69
N ILE A 5 -3.38 -9.46 -21.38
CA ILE A 5 -4.10 -10.49 -20.62
C ILE A 5 -5.42 -9.94 -20.08
N GLY A 6 -5.41 -8.71 -19.57
CA GLY A 6 -6.62 -8.04 -19.09
C GLY A 6 -6.38 -7.05 -17.96
N ALA A 7 -7.44 -6.29 -17.63
CA ALA A 7 -7.46 -5.31 -16.55
C ALA A 7 -8.05 -5.85 -15.24
N ILE A 8 -7.70 -5.27 -14.11
CA ILE A 8 -8.20 -5.67 -12.79
C ILE A 8 -9.72 -5.59 -12.71
N ASN A 9 -10.32 -4.50 -13.17
CA ASN A 9 -11.77 -4.28 -13.12
C ASN A 9 -12.61 -5.21 -14.04
N GLN A 10 -11.97 -6.15 -14.75
CA GLN A 10 -12.62 -7.09 -15.68
C GLN A 10 -13.32 -6.41 -16.88
N GLN A 11 -13.09 -5.12 -17.08
CA GLN A 11 -13.55 -4.40 -18.26
C GLN A 11 -12.51 -4.50 -19.38
N ALA A 12 -12.87 -3.98 -20.56
CA ALA A 12 -11.93 -3.84 -21.65
C ALA A 12 -10.70 -3.03 -21.18
N PRO A 13 -9.47 -3.50 -21.45
CA PRO A 13 -8.26 -2.76 -21.10
C PRO A 13 -8.27 -1.35 -21.69
N GLN A 14 -7.95 -0.36 -20.86
CA GLN A 14 -7.83 1.04 -21.32
C GLN A 14 -6.50 1.30 -22.02
N PHE A 15 -5.48 0.50 -21.72
CA PHE A 15 -4.18 0.57 -22.34
C PHE A 15 -4.13 -0.38 -23.53
N ASP A 16 -3.98 0.16 -24.73
CA ASP A 16 -3.76 -0.61 -25.95
C ASP A 16 -2.27 -0.91 -26.19
N GLU A 17 -1.98 -1.72 -27.21
CA GLU A 17 -0.59 -2.09 -27.55
C GLU A 17 0.26 -0.84 -27.85
N GLN A 18 -0.30 0.16 -28.52
CA GLN A 18 0.44 1.39 -28.86
C GLN A 18 0.86 2.15 -27.60
N THR A 19 -0.04 2.28 -26.62
CA THR A 19 0.24 2.96 -25.34
C THR A 19 1.29 2.21 -24.52
N ILE A 20 1.23 0.87 -24.53
CA ILE A 20 2.22 0.02 -23.85
C ILE A 20 3.60 0.23 -24.47
N LEU A 21 3.70 0.15 -25.80
CA LEU A 21 4.97 0.35 -26.50
C LEU A 21 5.53 1.77 -26.28
N ALA A 22 4.70 2.81 -26.40
CA ALA A 22 5.12 4.19 -26.17
C ALA A 22 5.58 4.46 -24.72
N THR A 23 5.06 3.70 -23.75
CA THR A 23 5.51 3.77 -22.35
C THR A 23 6.83 3.01 -22.16
N LEU A 24 7.01 1.86 -22.81
CA LEU A 24 8.27 1.09 -22.80
C LEU A 24 9.45 1.84 -23.41
N ASP A 25 9.21 2.87 -24.24
CA ASP A 25 10.26 3.74 -24.77
C ASP A 25 10.78 4.79 -23.75
N GLN A 26 10.24 4.81 -22.52
CA GLN A 26 10.57 5.79 -21.48
C GLN A 26 11.13 5.10 -20.22
N PRO A 27 12.31 4.44 -20.30
CA PRO A 27 12.90 3.76 -19.16
C PRO A 27 13.27 4.74 -18.05
N GLN A 28 12.92 4.40 -16.82
CA GLN A 28 13.33 5.15 -15.63
C GLN A 28 14.28 4.30 -14.78
N ALA A 29 15.50 4.80 -14.59
CA ALA A 29 16.44 4.19 -13.67
C ALA A 29 15.86 4.23 -12.25
N LEU A 30 15.84 3.07 -11.57
CA LEU A 30 15.56 3.00 -10.14
C LEU A 30 16.65 3.78 -9.39
N GLN A 31 16.28 4.91 -8.78
CA GLN A 31 17.16 5.68 -7.91
C GLN A 31 16.69 5.49 -6.47
N HIS A 32 17.64 5.20 -5.55
CA HIS A 32 17.35 5.24 -4.12
C HIS A 32 16.82 6.65 -3.76
N LEU A 33 15.65 6.73 -3.12
CA LEU A 33 14.92 7.97 -2.74
C LEU A 33 14.20 8.73 -3.88
N ALA A 34 14.02 8.13 -5.07
CA ALA A 34 13.20 8.73 -6.12
C ALA A 34 11.71 8.32 -6.07
N THR A 35 10.91 8.88 -6.99
CA THR A 35 9.45 8.69 -7.11
C THR A 35 8.99 7.23 -7.11
N PHE A 36 9.88 6.29 -7.43
CA PHE A 36 9.58 4.88 -7.56
C PHE A 36 10.59 4.01 -6.81
N THR A 37 10.08 3.11 -5.98
CA THR A 37 10.83 2.03 -5.34
C THR A 37 10.47 0.71 -6.02
N GLY A 38 11.46 -0.15 -6.29
CA GLY A 38 11.27 -1.48 -6.90
C GLY A 38 12.45 -2.40 -6.60
N ARG A 39 12.28 -3.72 -6.78
CA ARG A 39 13.36 -4.70 -6.63
C ARG A 39 14.45 -4.48 -7.68
N PRO A 40 15.70 -4.96 -7.46
CA PRO A 40 16.76 -4.93 -8.48
C PRO A 40 16.41 -5.62 -9.80
N ALA A 41 15.36 -6.45 -9.80
CA ALA A 41 14.88 -7.22 -10.94
C ALA A 41 13.48 -6.79 -11.42
N THR A 42 13.08 -5.55 -11.10
CA THR A 42 11.91 -4.90 -11.69
C THR A 42 12.40 -3.68 -12.45
N GLN A 43 12.10 -3.62 -13.75
CA GLN A 43 12.42 -2.44 -14.55
C GLN A 43 11.18 -1.55 -14.69
N LEU A 44 11.35 -0.26 -14.40
CA LEU A 44 10.28 0.71 -14.47
C LEU A 44 10.38 1.56 -15.73
N PHE A 45 9.24 1.81 -16.34
CA PHE A 45 9.10 2.74 -17.45
C PHE A 45 7.98 3.70 -17.12
N VAL A 46 8.24 5.00 -17.28
CA VAL A 46 7.38 6.04 -16.71
C VAL A 46 7.12 7.08 -17.78
N ALA A 47 5.92 7.04 -18.33
CA ALA A 47 5.38 8.07 -19.19
C ALA A 47 4.71 9.18 -18.36
N GLU A 48 4.16 10.17 -19.05
CA GLU A 48 3.40 11.25 -18.42
C GLU A 48 2.18 10.72 -17.65
N GLN A 49 1.42 9.79 -18.26
CA GLN A 49 0.14 9.31 -17.73
C GLN A 49 0.14 7.85 -17.30
N ALA A 50 1.21 7.09 -17.58
CA ALA A 50 1.26 5.66 -17.34
C ALA A 50 2.61 5.21 -16.79
N VAL A 51 2.58 4.12 -16.05
CA VAL A 51 3.76 3.46 -15.48
C VAL A 51 3.70 1.99 -15.85
N ILE A 52 4.79 1.47 -16.41
CA ILE A 52 5.00 0.04 -16.61
C ILE A 52 6.00 -0.49 -15.59
N LYS A 53 5.67 -1.66 -15.04
CA LYS A 53 6.61 -2.52 -14.32
C LYS A 53 6.86 -3.78 -15.13
N LEU A 54 8.12 -4.03 -15.50
CA LEU A 54 8.55 -5.30 -16.11
C LEU A 54 9.23 -6.20 -15.09
N ARG A 55 8.89 -7.48 -15.12
CA ARG A 55 9.52 -8.52 -14.31
C ARG A 55 10.73 -9.10 -15.03
N THR A 56 11.93 -8.65 -14.67
CA THR A 56 13.19 -9.07 -15.30
C THR A 56 13.93 -10.15 -14.49
N ASP A 57 13.34 -10.62 -13.38
CA ASP A 57 13.86 -11.69 -12.52
C ASP A 57 13.76 -13.09 -13.14
N PHE A 58 12.95 -13.28 -14.18
CA PHE A 58 12.70 -14.58 -14.78
C PHE A 58 12.66 -14.52 -16.30
N VAL A 59 13.32 -15.48 -16.94
CA VAL A 59 13.12 -15.78 -18.37
C VAL A 59 11.95 -16.75 -18.50
N PHE A 60 10.85 -16.29 -19.08
CA PHE A 60 9.66 -17.11 -19.23
C PHE A 60 9.71 -17.98 -20.49
N GLN A 61 9.26 -19.22 -20.35
CA GLN A 61 9.03 -20.11 -21.50
C GLN A 61 7.68 -19.74 -22.15
N PRO A 62 7.55 -19.82 -23.49
CA PRO A 62 6.32 -19.46 -24.20
C PRO A 62 5.05 -20.15 -23.65
N LYS A 63 5.19 -21.41 -23.23
CA LYS A 63 4.08 -22.20 -22.65
C LYS A 63 3.61 -21.74 -21.27
N ASP A 64 4.41 -20.94 -20.56
CA ASP A 64 4.18 -20.59 -19.16
C ASP A 64 3.86 -19.11 -18.94
N VAL A 65 4.26 -18.23 -19.87
CA VAL A 65 4.17 -16.77 -19.71
C VAL A 65 2.73 -16.30 -19.51
N GLU A 66 1.81 -16.74 -20.38
CA GLU A 66 0.40 -16.35 -20.33
C GLU A 66 -0.25 -16.85 -19.04
N ARG A 67 -0.04 -18.13 -18.70
CA ARG A 67 -0.59 -18.72 -17.47
C ARG A 67 -0.12 -17.98 -16.23
N ARG A 68 1.15 -17.56 -16.16
CA ARG A 68 1.70 -16.82 -15.02
C ARG A 68 1.17 -15.39 -14.96
N ALA A 69 1.07 -14.71 -16.09
CA ALA A 69 0.49 -13.38 -16.16
C ALA A 69 -0.99 -13.38 -15.76
N LEU A 70 -1.75 -14.40 -16.20
CA LEU A 70 -3.14 -14.60 -15.79
C LEU A 70 -3.27 -14.90 -14.30
N ALA A 71 -2.39 -15.74 -13.74
CA ALA A 71 -2.39 -16.02 -12.30
C ALA A 71 -2.11 -14.77 -11.46
N ALA A 72 -1.16 -13.91 -11.90
CA ALA A 72 -0.89 -12.64 -11.24
C ALA A 72 -2.11 -11.71 -11.29
N LEU A 73 -2.73 -11.54 -12.46
CA LEU A 73 -3.96 -10.77 -12.63
C LEU A 73 -5.11 -11.30 -11.74
N GLN A 74 -5.27 -12.62 -11.63
CA GLN A 74 -6.30 -13.24 -10.80
C GLN A 74 -6.06 -12.97 -9.31
N GLU A 75 -4.81 -13.02 -8.85
CA GLU A 75 -4.48 -12.69 -7.46
C GLU A 75 -4.74 -11.22 -7.16
N GLU A 76 -4.35 -10.30 -8.04
CA GLU A 76 -4.62 -8.87 -7.85
C GLU A 76 -6.11 -8.53 -7.86
N ARG A 77 -6.89 -9.21 -8.74
CA ARG A 77 -8.35 -9.12 -8.74
C ARG A 77 -8.98 -9.60 -7.44
N ARG A 78 -8.39 -10.64 -6.83
CA ARG A 78 -8.86 -11.20 -5.56
C ARG A 78 -8.59 -10.23 -4.41
N LEU A 79 -7.43 -9.57 -4.41
CA LEU A 79 -7.01 -8.66 -3.34
C LEU A 79 -7.66 -7.28 -3.44
N GLN A 80 -7.98 -6.81 -4.65
CA GLN A 80 -8.67 -5.52 -4.88
C GLN A 80 -7.94 -4.28 -4.31
N VAL A 81 -6.61 -4.31 -4.25
CA VAL A 81 -5.80 -3.22 -3.66
C VAL A 81 -5.19 -2.26 -4.69
N HIS A 82 -5.18 -2.62 -5.97
CA HIS A 82 -4.57 -1.82 -7.04
C HIS A 82 -5.60 -1.02 -7.83
N TYR A 83 -5.10 -0.07 -8.62
CA TYR A 83 -5.93 0.75 -9.50
C TYR A 83 -6.78 -0.11 -10.46
N PRO A 84 -8.08 0.18 -10.64
CA PRO A 84 -9.00 -0.70 -11.37
C PRO A 84 -8.59 -0.99 -12.83
N THR A 85 -7.90 -0.04 -13.47
CA THR A 85 -7.51 -0.15 -14.89
C THR A 85 -6.07 -0.67 -15.07
N LYS A 86 -5.37 -1.01 -13.98
CA LYS A 86 -4.08 -1.72 -14.04
C LYS A 86 -4.27 -2.97 -14.90
N THR A 87 -3.43 -3.09 -15.91
CA THR A 87 -3.56 -4.07 -16.99
C THR A 87 -2.30 -4.92 -17.08
N TRP A 88 -2.46 -6.24 -17.09
CA TRP A 88 -1.37 -7.19 -17.26
C TRP A 88 -1.17 -7.54 -18.73
N PHE A 89 0.08 -7.68 -19.13
CA PHE A 89 0.49 -8.08 -20.47
C PHE A 89 1.77 -8.91 -20.43
N TYR A 90 2.10 -9.53 -21.57
CA TYR A 90 3.44 -10.03 -21.82
C TYR A 90 3.89 -9.60 -23.22
N CYS A 91 5.19 -9.48 -23.42
CA CYS A 91 5.77 -9.13 -24.72
C CYS A 91 7.15 -9.79 -24.89
N ASP A 92 7.62 -9.78 -26.13
CA ASP A 92 9.05 -9.95 -26.41
C ASP A 92 9.76 -8.62 -26.13
N TRP A 93 10.76 -8.65 -25.25
CA TRP A 93 11.61 -7.53 -24.91
C TRP A 93 13.05 -8.03 -24.82
N ASP A 94 13.94 -7.41 -25.61
CA ASP A 94 15.34 -7.84 -25.78
C ASP A 94 15.51 -9.34 -26.10
N GLY A 95 14.60 -9.91 -26.90
CA GLY A 95 14.62 -11.31 -27.31
C GLY A 95 14.19 -12.29 -26.21
N GLN A 96 13.57 -11.78 -25.14
CA GLN A 96 13.04 -12.57 -24.03
C GLN A 96 11.55 -12.29 -23.83
N LEU A 97 10.78 -13.35 -23.54
CA LEU A 97 9.39 -13.19 -23.11
C LEU A 97 9.36 -12.71 -21.67
N ILE A 98 8.77 -11.53 -21.47
CA ILE A 98 8.67 -10.86 -20.17
C ILE A 98 7.21 -10.53 -19.86
N ILE A 99 6.86 -10.64 -18.59
CA ILE A 99 5.57 -10.23 -18.05
C ILE A 99 5.69 -8.81 -17.51
N GLY A 100 4.73 -7.98 -17.85
CA GLY A 100 4.60 -6.64 -17.32
C GLY A 100 3.18 -6.30 -16.90
N ASN A 101 3.06 -5.23 -16.12
CA ASN A 101 1.81 -4.55 -15.92
C ASN A 101 1.95 -3.07 -16.24
N ILE A 102 0.86 -2.46 -16.70
CA ILE A 102 0.74 -1.02 -16.95
C ILE A 102 -0.40 -0.48 -16.08
N ALA A 103 -0.17 0.66 -15.43
CA ALA A 103 -1.17 1.36 -14.63
C ALA A 103 -1.11 2.86 -14.88
N PRO A 104 -2.19 3.62 -14.58
CA PRO A 104 -2.12 5.07 -14.56
C PRO A 104 -1.04 5.54 -13.58
N ARG A 105 -0.44 6.69 -13.90
CA ARG A 105 0.54 7.31 -13.02
C ARG A 105 -0.18 7.99 -11.85
N LEU A 106 -0.09 7.39 -10.66
CA LEU A 106 -0.64 7.91 -9.42
C LEU A 106 0.33 8.86 -8.71
N LEU A 107 -0.21 9.71 -7.84
CA LEU A 107 0.54 10.61 -6.97
C LEU A 107 1.10 9.84 -5.77
N PRO A 108 2.42 9.63 -5.64
CA PRO A 108 2.96 8.74 -4.63
C PRO A 108 2.92 9.37 -3.23
N LEU A 109 2.47 8.60 -2.24
CA LEU A 109 2.19 9.11 -0.90
C LEU A 109 3.40 9.70 -0.17
N HIS A 110 4.59 9.11 -0.34
CA HIS A 110 5.81 9.66 0.28
C HIS A 110 6.14 11.11 -0.13
N ARG A 111 5.54 11.61 -1.23
CA ARG A 111 5.67 13.02 -1.66
C ARG A 111 4.48 13.87 -1.22
N GLU A 112 3.27 13.34 -1.35
CA GLU A 112 2.04 14.09 -1.06
C GLU A 112 1.79 14.26 0.44
N LEU A 113 2.05 13.23 1.26
CA LEU A 113 1.77 13.26 2.70
C LEU A 113 2.49 14.41 3.44
N PRO A 114 3.79 14.65 3.22
CA PRO A 114 4.47 15.80 3.83
C PRO A 114 3.82 17.14 3.49
N LEU A 115 3.35 17.32 2.25
CA LEU A 115 2.68 18.55 1.80
C LEU A 115 1.31 18.69 2.47
N TYR A 116 0.52 17.62 2.49
CA TYR A 116 -0.78 17.63 3.16
C TYR A 116 -0.63 17.90 4.66
N LEU A 117 0.34 17.30 5.35
CA LEU A 117 0.54 17.56 6.78
C LEU A 117 0.85 19.03 7.09
N GLN A 118 1.42 19.77 6.15
CA GLN A 118 1.69 21.21 6.28
C GLN A 118 0.47 22.06 5.92
N GLN A 119 -0.25 21.71 4.86
CA GLN A 119 -1.31 22.54 4.27
C GLN A 119 -2.71 22.19 4.76
N ASP A 120 -3.00 20.89 4.88
CA ASP A 120 -4.28 20.33 5.32
C ASP A 120 -4.05 19.05 6.15
N PRO A 121 -3.76 19.20 7.46
CA PRO A 121 -3.51 18.05 8.33
C PRO A 121 -4.70 17.09 8.43
N ALA A 122 -5.93 17.58 8.24
CA ALA A 122 -7.12 16.73 8.28
C ALA A 122 -7.15 15.79 7.07
N ARG A 123 -6.83 16.31 5.87
CA ARG A 123 -6.66 15.47 4.68
C ARG A 123 -5.53 14.47 4.84
N ALA A 124 -4.40 14.88 5.41
CA ALA A 124 -3.28 13.95 5.66
C ALA A 124 -3.68 12.78 6.57
N LEU A 125 -4.39 13.07 7.65
CA LEU A 125 -4.90 12.03 8.56
C LEU A 125 -5.95 11.14 7.90
N ALA A 126 -6.81 11.69 7.04
CA ALA A 126 -7.75 10.89 6.26
C ALA A 126 -7.03 9.92 5.31
N VAL A 127 -5.99 10.38 4.60
CA VAL A 127 -5.18 9.52 3.71
C VAL A 127 -4.42 8.44 4.49
N LEU A 128 -3.86 8.76 5.65
CA LEU A 128 -3.27 7.75 6.54
C LEU A 128 -4.34 6.75 7.01
N GLY A 129 -5.55 7.21 7.28
CA GLY A 129 -6.70 6.36 7.58
C GLY A 129 -7.02 5.40 6.44
N ASP A 130 -7.13 5.90 5.20
CA ASP A 130 -7.38 5.08 4.01
C ASP A 130 -6.30 4.00 3.84
N LEU A 131 -5.04 4.33 4.15
CA LEU A 131 -3.94 3.36 4.11
C LEU A 131 -4.11 2.27 5.16
N ILE A 132 -4.36 2.65 6.41
CA ILE A 132 -4.57 1.70 7.51
C ILE A 132 -5.78 0.82 7.23
N GLN A 133 -6.83 1.38 6.66
CA GLN A 133 -8.02 0.65 6.26
C GLN A 133 -7.70 -0.36 5.16
N LEU A 134 -7.04 0.05 4.07
CA LEU A 134 -6.66 -0.85 2.98
C LEU A 134 -5.75 -2.00 3.48
N TYR A 135 -4.77 -1.67 4.30
CA TYR A 135 -3.87 -2.63 4.93
C TYR A 135 -4.62 -3.66 5.79
N THR A 136 -5.46 -3.17 6.70
CA THR A 136 -6.17 -4.00 7.67
C THR A 136 -7.24 -4.86 6.99
N ASP A 137 -7.95 -4.31 6.02
CA ASP A 137 -8.95 -5.06 5.25
C ASP A 137 -8.29 -6.21 4.48
N THR A 138 -7.14 -5.95 3.85
CA THR A 138 -6.34 -6.98 3.19
C THR A 138 -5.90 -8.07 4.16
N ALA A 139 -5.39 -7.69 5.33
CA ALA A 139 -4.98 -8.61 6.38
C ALA A 139 -6.12 -9.53 6.84
N LEU A 140 -7.25 -8.94 7.22
CA LEU A 140 -8.37 -9.67 7.79
C LEU A 140 -9.10 -10.55 6.77
N ARG A 141 -9.19 -10.12 5.51
CA ARG A 141 -9.90 -10.88 4.46
C ARG A 141 -9.04 -11.93 3.77
N HIS A 142 -7.73 -11.73 3.73
CA HIS A 142 -6.85 -12.50 2.86
C HIS A 142 -5.65 -13.13 3.56
N ASP A 143 -5.46 -12.89 4.87
CA ASP A 143 -4.31 -13.40 5.61
C ASP A 143 -2.97 -12.98 4.95
N ARG A 144 -2.94 -11.73 4.47
CA ARG A 144 -1.82 -11.11 3.77
C ARG A 144 -1.66 -9.66 4.19
N ARG A 145 -0.43 -9.19 4.29
CA ARG A 145 -0.13 -7.77 4.50
C ARG A 145 0.49 -7.14 3.26
N LEU A 146 0.23 -5.85 3.12
CA LEU A 146 0.89 -4.96 2.17
C LEU A 146 2.20 -4.44 2.80
N ASP A 147 3.18 -4.08 1.99
CA ASP A 147 4.33 -3.31 2.47
C ASP A 147 3.89 -1.90 2.83
N GLU A 148 4.09 -1.52 4.09
CA GLU A 148 3.59 -0.30 4.70
C GLU A 148 4.41 0.96 4.35
N GLY A 149 5.48 0.82 3.56
CA GLY A 149 6.26 1.94 3.07
C GLY A 149 5.41 2.92 2.25
N LEU A 150 5.48 4.22 2.58
CA LEU A 150 4.68 5.26 1.90
C LEU A 150 4.99 5.40 0.40
N SER A 151 6.09 4.86 -0.10
CA SER A 151 6.39 4.81 -1.53
C SER A 151 5.59 3.76 -2.28
N ASN A 152 5.01 2.79 -1.58
CA ASN A 152 4.23 1.70 -2.16
C ASN A 152 2.74 2.03 -2.29
N PHE A 153 2.35 3.28 -2.01
CA PHE A 153 0.97 3.75 -2.13
C PHE A 153 0.89 5.03 -2.94
N GLY A 154 -0.22 5.21 -3.65
CA GLY A 154 -0.47 6.42 -4.42
C GLY A 154 -1.94 6.80 -4.48
N LEU A 155 -2.18 8.06 -4.79
CA LEU A 155 -3.51 8.66 -4.95
C LEU A 155 -3.81 8.89 -6.43
N ASP A 156 -5.05 8.65 -6.84
CA ASP A 156 -5.55 9.14 -8.13
C ASP A 156 -5.95 10.63 -8.08
N ALA A 157 -6.46 11.14 -9.20
CA ALA A 157 -6.88 12.53 -9.32
C ALA A 157 -8.05 12.88 -8.38
N GLU A 158 -8.88 11.89 -8.06
CA GLU A 158 -10.00 11.98 -7.14
C GLU A 158 -9.58 11.82 -5.67
N GLY A 159 -8.31 11.49 -5.43
CA GLY A 159 -7.75 11.31 -4.10
C GLY A 159 -8.07 9.95 -3.46
N GLN A 160 -8.38 8.93 -4.26
CA GLN A 160 -8.56 7.55 -3.82
C GLN A 160 -7.21 6.84 -3.73
N LEU A 161 -7.04 6.02 -2.69
CA LEU A 161 -5.79 5.36 -2.39
C LEU A 161 -5.68 3.98 -3.03
N TYR A 162 -4.51 3.69 -3.61
CA TYR A 162 -4.17 2.39 -4.17
C TYR A 162 -2.76 1.93 -3.78
N TYR A 163 -2.60 0.62 -3.70
CA TYR A 163 -1.29 -0.03 -3.56
C TYR A 163 -0.59 -0.09 -4.92
N LEU A 164 0.67 0.34 -4.95
CA LEU A 164 1.49 0.46 -6.15
C LEU A 164 2.41 -0.72 -6.35
N ASP A 165 2.87 -1.37 -5.28
CA ASP A 165 3.83 -2.47 -5.37
C ASP A 165 3.16 -3.81 -5.69
N ASP A 166 3.91 -4.81 -6.15
CA ASP A 166 3.37 -6.12 -6.57
C ASP A 166 3.62 -7.23 -5.54
N ASP A 167 4.20 -6.87 -4.39
CA ASP A 167 4.62 -7.80 -3.34
C ASP A 167 3.60 -7.90 -2.20
N PHE A 168 3.37 -9.14 -1.76
CA PHE A 168 2.50 -9.45 -0.63
C PHE A 168 3.23 -10.35 0.36
N TYR A 169 3.02 -10.09 1.64
CA TYR A 169 3.67 -10.84 2.72
C TYR A 169 2.62 -11.58 3.55
N ALA A 170 3.04 -12.64 4.24
CA ALA A 170 2.17 -13.29 5.22
C ALA A 170 1.73 -12.28 6.29
N TRP A 171 0.49 -12.42 6.76
CA TRP A 171 0.01 -11.62 7.87
C TRP A 171 0.87 -11.87 9.11
N ASP A 172 1.22 -10.81 9.84
CA ASP A 172 2.19 -10.84 10.94
C ASP A 172 1.64 -10.27 12.25
N ASP A 173 0.32 -10.29 12.41
CA ASP A 173 -0.38 -9.82 13.60
C ASP A 173 0.03 -8.40 14.01
N PHE A 174 -0.01 -7.48 13.04
CA PHE A 174 0.32 -6.06 13.17
C PHE A 174 1.78 -5.75 13.54
N THR A 175 2.69 -6.73 13.47
CA THR A 175 4.09 -6.51 13.85
C THR A 175 4.74 -5.47 12.95
N SER A 176 4.64 -5.62 11.63
CA SER A 176 5.20 -4.66 10.68
C SER A 176 4.51 -3.30 10.74
N LEU A 177 3.19 -3.27 10.96
CA LEU A 177 2.46 -2.00 11.16
C LEU A 177 2.95 -1.25 12.41
N ALA A 178 3.17 -1.95 13.52
CA ALA A 178 3.66 -1.30 14.73
C ALA A 178 5.03 -0.66 14.50
N LEU A 179 5.93 -1.36 13.79
CA LEU A 179 7.26 -0.88 13.43
C LEU A 179 7.20 0.34 12.50
N VAL A 180 6.39 0.28 11.44
CA VAL A 180 6.33 1.35 10.44
C VAL A 180 5.73 2.65 10.99
N LEU A 181 4.85 2.59 12.00
CA LEU A 181 4.32 3.78 12.65
C LEU A 181 5.45 4.63 13.27
N GLY A 182 6.45 3.99 13.89
CA GLY A 182 7.65 4.69 14.35
C GLY A 182 8.45 5.32 13.20
N VAL A 183 8.54 4.62 12.06
CA VAL A 183 9.19 5.14 10.85
C VAL A 183 8.45 6.35 10.28
N TRP A 184 7.11 6.32 10.22
CA TRP A 184 6.31 7.45 9.74
C TRP A 184 6.46 8.66 10.65
N ILE A 185 6.42 8.49 11.98
CA ILE A 185 6.64 9.60 12.92
C ILE A 185 8.02 10.22 12.67
N ARG A 186 9.06 9.39 12.46
CA ARG A 186 10.40 9.86 12.15
C ARG A 186 10.48 10.62 10.81
N GLN A 187 9.88 10.09 9.75
CA GLN A 187 9.96 10.65 8.39
C GLN A 187 9.07 11.87 8.17
N LEU A 188 7.93 11.93 8.83
CA LEU A 188 6.93 12.99 8.68
C LEU A 188 7.08 13.97 9.83
N GLU A 189 7.93 14.98 9.70
CA GLU A 189 8.24 15.95 10.78
C GLU A 189 7.00 16.64 11.37
N ALA A 190 6.00 16.89 10.52
CA ALA A 190 4.73 17.49 10.93
C ALA A 190 3.80 16.51 11.67
N LEU A 191 4.12 15.22 11.79
CA LEU A 191 3.38 14.27 12.64
C LEU A 191 3.88 14.41 14.09
N ASP A 192 3.38 15.43 14.78
CA ASP A 192 3.65 15.71 16.20
C ASP A 192 2.79 14.87 17.15
N VAL A 193 2.98 15.06 18.46
CA VAL A 193 2.25 14.36 19.54
C VAL A 193 0.72 14.51 19.39
N GLN A 194 0.22 15.71 19.09
CA GLN A 194 -1.22 15.95 18.93
C GLN A 194 -1.77 15.19 17.73
N ARG A 195 -1.05 15.20 16.61
CA ARG A 195 -1.46 14.49 15.39
C ARG A 195 -1.29 12.97 15.53
N CYS A 196 -0.31 12.50 16.30
CA CYS A 196 -0.20 11.08 16.67
C CYS A 196 -1.41 10.63 17.48
N ARG A 197 -1.89 11.45 18.42
CA ARG A 197 -3.13 11.17 19.14
C ARG A 197 -4.34 11.07 18.19
N GLN A 198 -4.46 12.00 17.25
CA GLN A 198 -5.54 11.98 16.24
C GLN A 198 -5.44 10.74 15.34
N LEU A 199 -4.24 10.38 14.90
CA LEU A 199 -3.99 9.15 14.15
C LEU A 199 -4.36 7.90 14.98
N GLY A 200 -4.07 7.90 16.28
CA GLY A 200 -4.49 6.84 17.20
C GLY A 200 -6.01 6.66 17.24
N VAL A 201 -6.79 7.74 17.15
CA VAL A 201 -8.25 7.69 17.05
C VAL A 201 -8.68 7.05 15.73
N VAL A 202 -8.11 7.51 14.62
CA VAL A 202 -8.39 6.97 13.28
C VAL A 202 -8.09 5.46 13.22
N ILE A 203 -6.93 5.03 13.71
CA ILE A 203 -6.54 3.62 13.77
C ILE A 203 -7.54 2.84 14.63
N ALA A 204 -7.91 3.37 15.80
CA ALA A 204 -8.82 2.67 16.70
C ALA A 204 -10.21 2.48 16.09
N ASP A 205 -10.74 3.52 15.44
CA ASP A 205 -12.03 3.48 14.76
C ASP A 205 -12.02 2.46 13.61
N ILE A 206 -10.98 2.46 12.77
CA ILE A 206 -10.85 1.51 11.66
C ILE A 206 -10.78 0.07 12.16
N LEU A 207 -9.91 -0.20 13.15
CA LEU A 207 -9.76 -1.55 13.71
C LEU A 207 -11.06 -2.02 14.34
N TRP A 208 -11.79 -1.14 15.02
CA TRP A 208 -13.10 -1.47 15.57
C TRP A 208 -14.12 -1.79 14.48
N GLN A 209 -14.21 -0.95 13.45
CA GLN A 209 -15.16 -1.12 12.35
C GLN A 209 -14.91 -2.41 11.55
N LEU A 210 -13.65 -2.73 11.24
CA LEU A 210 -13.31 -3.89 10.42
C LEU A 210 -13.33 -5.21 11.21
N SER A 211 -12.84 -5.23 12.45
CA SER A 211 -12.80 -6.46 13.25
C SER A 211 -14.08 -6.73 14.04
N GLY A 212 -14.89 -5.69 14.28
CA GLY A 212 -16.09 -5.75 15.11
C GLY A 212 -15.82 -6.05 16.59
N ASN A 213 -14.56 -6.03 17.05
CA ASN A 213 -14.22 -6.39 18.41
C ASN A 213 -12.91 -5.75 18.93
N VAL A 214 -12.66 -5.87 20.23
CA VAL A 214 -11.46 -5.29 20.89
C VAL A 214 -10.15 -6.02 20.57
N HIS A 215 -10.19 -7.20 19.96
CA HIS A 215 -9.01 -8.07 19.84
C HIS A 215 -7.92 -7.44 18.96
N SER A 216 -8.28 -6.89 17.81
CA SER A 216 -7.30 -6.23 16.91
C SER A 216 -6.67 -5.01 17.58
N LEU A 217 -7.43 -4.25 18.36
CA LEU A 217 -6.90 -3.14 19.18
C LEU A 217 -5.87 -3.63 20.18
N HIS A 218 -6.14 -4.76 20.85
CA HIS A 218 -5.23 -5.36 21.82
C HIS A 218 -3.95 -5.90 21.20
N ILE A 219 -4.04 -6.56 20.05
CA ILE A 219 -2.86 -7.07 19.34
C ILE A 219 -1.97 -5.89 18.96
N LEU A 220 -2.50 -4.89 18.25
CA LEU A 220 -1.71 -3.72 17.84
C LEU A 220 -1.13 -2.98 19.06
N HIS A 221 -1.92 -2.80 20.12
CA HIS A 221 -1.42 -2.20 21.36
C HIS A 221 -0.25 -3.01 21.97
N GLY A 222 -0.34 -4.34 21.95
CA GLY A 222 0.74 -5.23 22.38
C GLY A 222 2.00 -5.06 21.52
N GLN A 223 1.85 -5.03 20.19
CA GLN A 223 2.97 -4.84 19.27
C GLN A 223 3.64 -3.47 19.45
N LEU A 224 2.86 -2.40 19.58
CA LEU A 224 3.37 -1.05 19.82
C LEU A 224 4.13 -0.93 21.13
N ARG A 225 3.69 -1.62 22.19
CA ARG A 225 4.40 -1.66 23.48
C ARG A 225 5.76 -2.35 23.38
N ASN A 226 5.87 -3.35 22.49
CA ASN A 226 7.11 -4.09 22.25
C ASN A 226 7.98 -3.44 21.17
N ASN A 227 7.51 -2.36 20.53
CA ASN A 227 8.28 -1.62 19.54
C ASN A 227 9.41 -0.82 20.24
N LEU A 228 10.64 -1.02 19.79
CA LEU A 228 11.82 -0.32 20.27
C LEU A 228 11.98 1.02 19.54
N ALA A 229 11.19 2.03 19.92
CA ALA A 229 11.41 3.40 19.45
C ALA A 229 12.68 4.01 20.09
N VAL A 230 13.67 4.33 19.27
CA VAL A 230 15.02 4.74 19.72
C VAL A 230 15.08 6.21 20.12
N ALA A 231 14.39 7.10 19.41
CA ALA A 231 14.39 8.54 19.68
C ALA A 231 13.14 9.00 20.44
N GLU A 232 13.26 10.14 21.13
CA GLU A 232 12.26 10.67 22.07
C GLU A 232 10.94 11.00 21.37
N ARG A 233 11.01 11.65 20.21
CA ARG A 233 9.83 12.04 19.44
C ARG A 233 8.98 10.84 19.01
N GLU A 234 9.62 9.78 18.53
CA GLU A 234 8.94 8.54 18.16
C GLU A 234 8.30 7.87 19.38
N ARG A 235 8.99 7.86 20.53
CA ARG A 235 8.41 7.34 21.78
C ARG A 235 7.18 8.12 22.19
N ASP A 236 7.23 9.45 22.16
CA ASP A 236 6.11 10.30 22.58
C ASP A 236 4.91 10.17 21.63
N GLY A 237 5.16 10.13 20.32
CA GLY A 237 4.10 9.91 19.33
C GLY A 237 3.46 8.52 19.47
N ILE A 238 4.26 7.47 19.66
CA ILE A 238 3.76 6.11 19.90
C ILE A 238 2.98 6.02 21.23
N ALA A 239 3.42 6.74 22.27
CA ALA A 239 2.73 6.79 23.55
C ALA A 239 1.32 7.38 23.43
N GLU A 240 1.11 8.40 22.59
CA GLU A 240 -0.22 8.95 22.33
C GLU A 240 -1.13 7.97 21.60
N ILE A 241 -0.60 7.26 20.59
CA ILE A 241 -1.35 6.21 19.90
C ILE A 241 -1.75 5.10 20.89
N LEU A 242 -0.81 4.63 21.71
CA LEU A 242 -1.05 3.63 22.76
C LEU A 242 -2.13 4.08 23.75
N ALA A 243 -2.09 5.34 24.18
CA ALA A 243 -3.08 5.90 25.11
C ALA A 243 -4.50 5.80 24.53
N VAL A 244 -4.67 6.17 23.25
CA VAL A 244 -5.97 6.09 22.56
C VAL A 244 -6.44 4.65 22.42
N LEU A 245 -5.58 3.72 21.95
CA LEU A 245 -5.95 2.31 21.82
C LEU A 245 -6.36 1.70 23.18
N SER A 246 -5.68 2.10 24.26
CA SER A 246 -6.03 1.74 25.64
C SER A 246 -7.42 2.26 26.04
N GLU A 247 -7.73 3.53 25.73
CA GLU A 247 -9.04 4.12 26.02
C GLU A 247 -10.17 3.39 25.28
N TYR A 248 -9.98 3.12 23.99
CA TYR A 248 -10.94 2.41 23.15
C TYR A 248 -11.19 0.98 23.62
N SER A 249 -10.12 0.24 23.92
CA SER A 249 -10.21 -1.12 24.44
C SER A 249 -11.05 -1.17 25.72
N ARG A 250 -10.81 -0.26 26.68
CA ARG A 250 -11.59 -0.15 27.92
C ARG A 250 -13.06 0.18 27.66
N ARG A 251 -13.37 1.05 26.71
CA ARG A 251 -14.76 1.39 26.32
C ARG A 251 -15.47 0.18 25.71
N GLY A 252 -14.82 -0.55 24.81
CA GLY A 252 -15.37 -1.76 24.19
C GLY A 252 -15.73 -2.85 25.22
N TYR A 253 -14.89 -3.04 26.25
CA TYR A 253 -15.22 -3.96 27.35
C TYR A 253 -16.43 -3.53 28.17
N LYS A 254 -16.57 -2.23 28.45
CA LYS A 254 -17.72 -1.70 29.20
C LYS A 254 -19.02 -1.91 28.43
N GLN A 255 -19.02 -1.70 27.12
CA GLN A 255 -20.20 -1.93 26.27
C GLN A 255 -20.58 -3.42 26.20
N ARG A 256 -19.62 -4.34 26.03
CA ARG A 256 -19.90 -5.79 26.05
C ARG A 256 -20.49 -6.25 27.39
N LYS A 257 -19.98 -5.75 28.51
CA LYS A 257 -20.47 -6.11 29.86
C LYS A 257 -21.88 -5.59 30.14
N GLN A 258 -22.35 -4.56 29.43
CA GLN A 258 -23.72 -4.03 29.55
C GLN A 258 -24.72 -4.76 28.65
N GLN A 259 -24.25 -5.53 27.67
CA GLN A 259 -25.06 -6.29 26.71
C GLN A 259 -25.13 -7.80 27.03
N ALA A 260 -24.37 -8.26 28.02
CA ALA A 260 -24.32 -9.64 28.52
C ALA A 260 -24.99 -9.73 29.89
#